data_AF-A0A1J0TZW5-F1
#
_entry.id   AF-A0A1J0TZW5-F1
#
_cell.length_a   1.000
_cell.length_b   1.000
_cell.length_c   1.000
_cell.angle_alpha   90.00
_cell.angle_beta   90.00
_cell.angle_gamma   90.00
#
_symmetry.space_group_name_H-M   'P 1'
#
loop_
_entity.id
_entity.type
_entity.pdbx_description
1 polymer ?
#
loop_
_entity_poly.entity_id
_entity_poly.type
_entity_poly.pdbx_seq_one_letter_code
_entity_poly.pdbx_strand_id
1 'polypeptide(L)'
;MGNETLQKILQQREIKTTDDIIFRTIFDVLSALFTDENHLSTLRSGYTINDHQQVWFPNITLPQRLATEIKKGYANYMAPDGQYLYQFDSTKALSKRKKLGEQQIQKQTQFVTFAKLNEKEMGIGYYFVGIFCFDGYTDEDCQTMIYKKIADLYHLPNLKQF
;
A
#
# COMPACT_ATOMS: atom_id res chain seq x y z
N MET A 1 5.81 -5.87 -22.57
CA MET A 1 5.50 -4.54 -22.02
C MET A 1 5.96 -4.42 -20.56
N GLY A 2 5.51 -5.26 -19.61
CA GLY A 2 5.93 -5.13 -18.20
C GLY A 2 7.45 -5.16 -17.90
N ASN A 3 8.26 -5.84 -18.72
CA ASN A 3 9.72 -5.89 -18.53
C ASN A 3 10.39 -4.54 -18.85
N GLU A 4 9.96 -3.83 -19.90
CA GLU A 4 10.54 -2.51 -20.25
C GLU A 4 10.19 -1.45 -19.22
N THR A 5 8.95 -1.43 -18.74
CA THR A 5 8.51 -0.54 -17.65
C THR A 5 9.35 -0.79 -16.40
N LEU A 6 9.53 -2.06 -16.01
CA LEU A 6 10.33 -2.41 -14.85
C LEU A 6 11.79 -1.95 -15.01
N GLN A 7 12.41 -2.16 -16.17
CA GLN A 7 13.78 -1.69 -16.41
C GLN A 7 13.88 -0.17 -16.26
N LYS A 8 12.89 0.59 -16.75
CA LYS A 8 12.82 2.04 -16.58
C LYS A 8 12.72 2.44 -15.11
N ILE A 9 11.84 1.79 -14.34
CA ILE A 9 11.68 2.01 -12.90
C ILE A 9 13.01 1.78 -12.17
N LEU A 10 13.71 0.68 -12.49
CA LEU A 10 14.98 0.33 -11.84
C LEU A 10 16.11 1.28 -12.22
N GLN A 11 16.17 1.73 -13.48
CA GLN A 11 17.16 2.71 -13.95
C GLN A 11 16.93 4.09 -13.34
N GLN A 12 15.67 4.53 -13.25
CA GLN A 12 15.30 5.83 -12.70
C GLN A 12 15.21 5.83 -11.18
N ARG A 13 15.20 4.65 -10.55
CA ARG A 13 14.97 4.46 -9.11
C ARG A 13 13.65 5.08 -8.65
N GLU A 14 12.62 5.02 -9.49
CA GLU A 14 11.34 5.68 -9.27
C GLU A 14 10.20 4.82 -9.81
N ILE A 15 9.11 4.72 -9.06
CA ILE A 15 7.85 4.13 -9.52
C ILE A 15 6.71 5.14 -9.38
N LYS A 16 5.84 5.20 -10.39
CA LYS A 16 4.71 6.12 -10.52
C LYS A 16 3.41 5.35 -10.63
N THR A 17 2.30 5.95 -10.18
CA THR A 17 0.96 5.36 -10.34
C THR A 17 0.52 5.20 -11.79
N THR A 18 1.18 5.93 -12.70
CA THR A 18 0.98 5.85 -14.15
C THR A 18 1.84 4.78 -14.83
N ASP A 19 2.73 4.11 -14.11
CA ASP A 19 3.55 3.04 -14.68
C ASP A 19 2.67 1.81 -14.96
N ASP A 20 2.62 1.40 -16.23
CA ASP A 20 1.89 0.20 -16.66
C ASP A 20 2.70 -1.06 -16.30
N ILE A 21 2.64 -1.40 -15.00
CA ILE A 21 3.28 -2.57 -14.42
C ILE A 21 2.37 -3.24 -13.39
N ILE A 22 2.32 -4.57 -13.46
CA ILE A 22 1.54 -5.41 -12.56
C ILE A 22 2.47 -6.45 -11.97
N PHE A 23 2.58 -6.45 -10.64
CA PHE A 23 3.28 -7.50 -9.91
C PHE A 23 2.30 -8.62 -9.57
N ARG A 24 2.61 -9.88 -9.88
CA ARG A 24 1.64 -10.98 -9.66
C ARG A 24 1.53 -11.35 -8.19
N THR A 25 2.64 -11.25 -7.47
CA THR A 25 2.74 -11.59 -6.06
C THR A 25 3.37 -10.47 -5.24
N ILE A 26 3.19 -10.51 -3.91
CA ILE A 26 3.94 -9.64 -2.99
C ILE A 26 5.44 -9.87 -3.17
N PHE A 27 5.85 -11.13 -3.34
CA PHE A 27 7.25 -11.47 -3.55
C PHE A 27 7.85 -10.80 -4.80
N ASP A 28 7.08 -10.66 -5.87
CA ASP A 28 7.54 -9.96 -7.09
C ASP A 28 7.80 -8.48 -6.79
N VAL A 29 6.94 -7.82 -6.01
CA VAL A 29 7.16 -6.43 -5.59
C VAL A 29 8.45 -6.33 -4.77
N LEU A 30 8.60 -7.21 -3.78
CA LEU A 30 9.74 -7.18 -2.86
C LEU A 30 11.06 -7.47 -3.57
N SER A 31 11.11 -8.53 -4.37
CA SER A 31 12.32 -8.96 -5.08
C SER A 31 12.69 -8.04 -6.26
N ALA A 32 11.73 -7.32 -6.83
CA ALA A 32 12.03 -6.35 -7.88
C ALA A 32 12.48 -5.00 -7.31
N LEU A 33 11.82 -4.50 -6.26
CA LEU A 33 11.94 -3.09 -5.85
C LEU A 33 12.64 -2.88 -4.50
N PHE A 34 12.70 -3.91 -3.66
CA PHE A 34 13.17 -3.81 -2.28
C PHE A 34 14.26 -4.84 -1.95
N THR A 35 15.07 -5.20 -2.94
CA THR A 35 16.32 -5.95 -2.76
C THR A 35 17.49 -5.21 -3.38
N ASP A 36 18.69 -5.41 -2.83
CA ASP A 36 19.94 -4.90 -3.37
C ASP A 36 20.53 -5.80 -4.48
N GLU A 37 21.69 -5.39 -5.01
CA GLU A 37 22.41 -6.15 -6.05
C GLU A 37 22.82 -7.57 -5.61
N ASN A 38 22.86 -7.84 -4.31
CA ASN A 38 23.17 -9.15 -3.73
C ASN A 38 21.90 -9.95 -3.40
N HIS A 39 20.73 -9.48 -3.84
CA HIS A 39 19.41 -10.04 -3.55
C HIS A 39 19.05 -10.03 -2.05
N LEU A 40 19.67 -9.16 -1.26
CA LEU A 40 19.32 -8.97 0.15
C LEU A 40 18.21 -7.94 0.27
N SER A 41 17.25 -8.20 1.16
CA SER A 41 16.14 -7.28 1.44
C SER A 41 16.64 -5.93 1.95
N THR A 42 16.18 -4.85 1.33
CA THR A 42 16.40 -3.48 1.83
C THR A 42 15.39 -3.09 2.91
N LEU A 43 14.36 -3.92 3.15
CA LEU A 43 13.41 -3.74 4.24
C LEU A 43 14.02 -4.18 5.57
N ARG A 44 13.68 -3.44 6.62
CA ARG A 44 13.84 -3.85 8.02
C ARG A 44 12.78 -4.91 8.37
N SER A 45 12.56 -5.18 9.66
CA SER A 45 11.57 -6.18 10.12
C SER A 45 10.18 -5.98 9.48
N GLY A 46 9.65 -7.06 8.91
CA GLY A 46 8.37 -7.08 8.21
C GLY A 46 8.41 -6.27 6.91
N TYR A 47 7.50 -5.31 6.78
CA TYR A 47 7.41 -4.43 5.61
C TYR A 47 7.96 -3.02 5.86
N THR A 48 8.78 -2.86 6.90
CA THR A 48 9.29 -1.55 7.31
C THR A 48 10.45 -1.14 6.41
N ILE A 49 10.38 0.03 5.77
CA ILE A 49 11.47 0.59 4.97
C ILE A 49 12.42 1.38 5.87
N ASN A 50 11.87 2.30 6.66
CA ASN A 50 12.58 3.11 7.64
C ASN A 50 11.64 3.51 8.80
N ASP A 51 12.03 4.47 9.63
CA ASP A 51 11.26 4.85 10.83
C ASP A 51 9.88 5.47 10.51
N HIS A 52 9.72 5.97 9.28
CA HIS A 52 8.50 6.65 8.82
C HIS A 52 7.79 5.94 7.67
N GLN A 53 8.47 5.04 6.96
CA GLN A 53 7.93 4.40 5.75
C GLN A 53 7.77 2.90 5.92
N GLN A 54 6.64 2.38 5.45
CA GLN A 54 6.39 0.95 5.31
C GLN A 54 5.68 0.62 4.00
N VAL A 55 5.91 -0.58 3.49
CA VAL A 55 5.17 -1.10 2.35
C VAL A 55 3.81 -1.61 2.81
N TRP A 56 2.77 -1.36 2.02
CA TRP A 56 1.42 -1.84 2.30
C TRP A 56 0.83 -2.58 1.12
N PHE A 57 0.26 -3.75 1.39
CA PHE A 57 -0.36 -4.62 0.39
C PHE A 57 -1.86 -4.84 0.65
N PRO A 58 -2.71 -3.79 0.61
CA PRO A 58 -4.13 -3.95 0.85
C PRO A 58 -4.79 -4.73 -0.29
N ASN A 59 -5.65 -5.69 0.06
CA ASN A 59 -6.52 -6.32 -0.93
C ASN A 59 -7.80 -5.50 -1.08
N ILE A 60 -7.99 -4.89 -2.25
CA ILE A 60 -9.10 -3.97 -2.50
C ILE A 60 -10.34 -4.78 -2.83
N THR A 61 -11.37 -4.57 -2.02
CA THR A 61 -12.69 -5.16 -2.20
C THR A 61 -13.39 -4.47 -3.35
N LEU A 62 -13.87 -5.25 -4.32
CA LEU A 62 -14.67 -4.75 -5.43
C LEU A 62 -15.97 -4.08 -4.94
N PRO A 63 -16.43 -3.00 -5.58
CA PRO A 63 -17.63 -2.27 -5.14
C PRO A 63 -18.86 -3.17 -4.91
N GLN A 64 -19.09 -4.16 -5.79
CA GLN A 64 -20.25 -5.05 -5.65
C GLN A 64 -20.17 -6.00 -4.44
N ARG A 65 -18.98 -6.19 -3.86
CA ARG A 65 -18.75 -7.06 -2.68
C ARG A 65 -18.57 -6.27 -1.39
N LEU A 66 -18.40 -4.95 -1.46
CA LEU A 66 -18.03 -4.11 -0.33
C LEU A 66 -18.99 -4.28 0.86
N ALA A 67 -20.30 -4.17 0.63
CA ALA A 67 -21.30 -4.34 1.68
C ALA A 67 -21.23 -5.72 2.36
N THR A 68 -20.90 -6.76 1.60
CA THR A 68 -20.77 -8.13 2.12
C THR A 68 -19.51 -8.29 2.96
N GLU A 69 -18.37 -7.73 2.54
CA GLU A 69 -17.11 -7.81 3.30
C GLU A 69 -17.15 -6.94 4.57
N ILE A 70 -17.81 -5.78 4.53
CA ILE A 70 -18.10 -4.98 5.73
C ILE A 70 -18.93 -5.80 6.74
N LYS A 71 -19.97 -6.53 6.29
CA LYS A 71 -20.74 -7.42 7.17
C LYS A 71 -19.91 -8.56 7.77
N LYS A 72 -18.89 -9.04 7.07
CA LYS A 72 -17.93 -10.04 7.59
C LYS A 72 -16.91 -9.46 8.55
N GLY A 73 -16.85 -8.14 8.67
CA GLY A 73 -16.05 -7.43 9.66
C GLY A 73 -14.73 -6.86 9.16
N TYR A 74 -14.39 -7.02 7.88
CA TYR A 74 -13.13 -6.49 7.33
C TYR A 74 -13.23 -6.17 5.84
N ALA A 75 -12.79 -4.97 5.44
CA ALA A 75 -12.65 -4.60 4.03
C ALA A 75 -11.60 -3.50 3.86
N ASN A 76 -10.83 -3.57 2.76
CA ASN A 76 -10.12 -2.40 2.25
C ASN A 76 -10.82 -1.97 0.95
N TYR A 77 -10.98 -0.67 0.76
CA TYR A 77 -11.57 -0.12 -0.47
C TYR A 77 -10.98 1.25 -0.76
N MET A 78 -11.05 1.68 -2.02
CA MET A 78 -10.52 2.97 -2.46
C MET A 78 -11.67 3.87 -2.93
N ALA A 79 -11.49 5.18 -2.75
CA ALA A 79 -12.36 6.16 -3.39
C ALA A 79 -12.23 6.07 -4.93
N PRO A 80 -13.27 6.39 -5.69
CA PRO A 80 -13.24 6.32 -7.16
C PRO A 80 -12.15 7.17 -7.82
N ASP A 81 -11.75 8.27 -7.19
CA ASP A 81 -10.67 9.16 -7.64
C ASP A 81 -9.26 8.68 -7.23
N GLY A 82 -9.19 7.58 -6.48
CA GLY A 82 -7.97 7.01 -5.94
C GLY A 82 -7.27 7.86 -4.89
N GLN A 83 -7.87 8.97 -4.42
CA GLN A 83 -7.25 9.89 -3.45
C GLN A 83 -7.30 9.37 -2.02
N TYR A 84 -8.26 8.49 -1.74
CA TYR A 84 -8.46 7.92 -0.41
C TYR A 84 -8.50 6.41 -0.44
N LEU A 85 -7.93 5.81 0.60
CA LEU A 85 -8.03 4.39 0.89
C LEU A 85 -8.64 4.21 2.28
N TYR A 86 -9.60 3.30 2.39
CA TYR A 86 -10.33 3.03 3.61
C TYR A 86 -10.04 1.62 4.09
N GLN A 87 -9.79 1.46 5.38
CA GLN A 87 -9.68 0.17 6.03
C GLN A 87 -10.76 0.06 7.11
N PHE A 88 -11.78 -0.74 6.82
CA PHE A 88 -12.79 -1.16 7.77
C PHE A 88 -12.32 -2.42 8.51
N ASP A 89 -12.38 -2.41 9.84
CA ASP A 89 -12.12 -3.58 10.69
C ASP A 89 -12.94 -3.49 11.99
N SER A 90 -14.07 -4.19 12.04
CA SER A 90 -14.91 -4.30 13.24
C SER A 90 -14.51 -5.47 14.14
N THR A 91 -13.52 -6.28 13.74
CA THR A 91 -13.01 -7.40 14.55
C THR A 91 -12.06 -6.93 15.67
N LYS A 92 -11.59 -5.69 15.59
CA LYS A 92 -10.71 -5.08 16.59
C LYS A 92 -11.52 -4.25 17.58
N ALA A 93 -11.16 -4.36 18.85
CA ALA A 93 -11.69 -3.48 19.88
C ALA A 93 -11.34 -2.00 19.60
N LEU A 94 -12.26 -1.09 19.91
CA LEU A 94 -12.14 0.36 19.78
C LEU A 94 -10.79 0.89 20.31
N SER A 95 -10.37 0.44 21.49
CA SER A 95 -9.11 0.86 22.12
C SER A 95 -7.87 0.51 21.30
N LYS A 96 -7.89 -0.65 20.60
CA LYS A 96 -6.80 -1.05 19.71
C LYS A 96 -6.79 -0.21 18.43
N ARG A 97 -7.97 0.12 17.90
CA ARG A 97 -8.10 0.98 16.71
C ARG A 97 -7.61 2.40 16.98
N LYS A 98 -8.01 3.00 18.11
CA LYS A 98 -7.54 4.33 18.56
C LYS A 98 -6.02 4.37 18.73
N LYS A 99 -5.46 3.40 19.47
CA LYS A 99 -4.01 3.28 19.66
C LYS A 99 -3.25 3.17 18.33
N LEU A 100 -3.80 2.44 17.35
CA LEU A 100 -3.18 2.31 16.04
C LEU A 100 -3.14 3.65 15.30
N GLY A 101 -4.24 4.41 15.29
CA GLY A 101 -4.27 5.74 14.66
C GLY A 101 -3.33 6.73 15.36
N GLU A 102 -3.30 6.75 16.69
CA GLU A 102 -2.35 7.56 17.48
C GLU A 102 -0.90 7.24 17.11
N GLN A 103 -0.56 5.94 16.97
CA GLN A 103 0.77 5.51 16.54
C GLN A 103 1.11 5.97 15.12
N GLN A 104 0.16 5.89 14.20
CA GLN A 104 0.35 6.33 12.81
C GLN A 104 0.56 7.84 12.73
N ILE A 105 -0.19 8.63 13.52
CA ILE A 105 0.01 10.09 13.65
C ILE A 105 1.38 10.39 14.25
N GLN A 106 1.71 9.77 15.38
CA GLN A 106 2.96 10.02 16.11
C GLN A 106 4.19 9.73 15.25
N LYS A 107 4.17 8.62 14.51
CA LYS A 107 5.26 8.23 13.61
C LYS A 107 5.23 8.94 12.27
N GLN A 108 4.14 9.64 11.96
CA GLN A 108 3.87 10.20 10.63
C GLN A 108 4.05 9.14 9.54
N THR A 109 3.44 7.97 9.76
CA THR A 109 3.68 6.79 8.91
C THR A 109 3.18 7.02 7.49
N GLN A 110 4.08 6.85 6.53
CA GLN A 110 3.83 6.84 5.10
C GLN A 110 3.80 5.40 4.58
N PHE A 111 2.71 5.06 3.90
CA PHE A 111 2.48 3.74 3.34
C PHE A 111 2.76 3.76 1.84
N VAL A 112 3.88 3.16 1.43
CA VAL A 112 4.19 2.88 0.02
C VAL A 112 3.28 1.74 -0.43
N THR A 113 2.22 2.07 -1.15
CA THR A 113 1.05 1.18 -1.25
C THR A 113 1.00 0.47 -2.60
N PHE A 114 1.01 -0.87 -2.53
CA PHE A 114 0.81 -1.76 -3.65
C PHE A 114 -0.53 -2.49 -3.47
N ALA A 115 -1.59 -1.93 -4.03
CA ALA A 115 -2.93 -2.46 -3.83
C ALA A 115 -3.18 -3.67 -4.73
N LYS A 116 -3.71 -4.76 -4.16
CA LYS A 116 -4.16 -5.90 -4.95
C LYS A 116 -5.51 -5.58 -5.57
N LEU A 117 -5.55 -5.48 -6.89
CA LEU A 117 -6.77 -5.32 -7.67
C LEU A 117 -7.11 -6.66 -8.33
N ASN A 118 -8.36 -7.10 -8.17
CA ASN A 118 -8.86 -8.35 -8.77
C ASN A 118 -9.82 -8.05 -9.93
N GLU A 119 -9.50 -7.05 -10.74
CA GLU A 119 -10.27 -6.67 -11.90
C GLU A 119 -9.69 -7.32 -13.15
N LYS A 120 -10.49 -8.13 -13.85
CA LYS A 120 -10.03 -8.88 -15.03
C LYS A 120 -9.53 -7.96 -16.15
N GLU A 121 -10.15 -6.79 -16.30
CA GLU A 121 -9.83 -5.82 -17.35
C GLU A 121 -8.49 -5.13 -17.11
N MET A 122 -8.18 -4.76 -15.86
CA MET A 122 -6.87 -4.19 -15.51
C MET A 122 -5.79 -5.26 -15.42
N GLY A 123 -6.17 -6.48 -15.03
CA GLY A 123 -5.26 -7.59 -14.73
C GLY A 123 -5.19 -7.86 -13.24
N ILE A 124 -5.12 -9.14 -12.86
CA ILE A 124 -5.06 -9.51 -11.44
C ILE A 124 -3.62 -9.42 -10.96
N GLY A 125 -3.40 -8.60 -9.93
CA GLY A 125 -2.08 -8.40 -9.32
C GLY A 125 -2.03 -7.18 -8.39
N TYR A 126 -0.81 -6.80 -8.04
CA TYR A 126 -0.46 -5.68 -7.19
C TYR A 126 -0.01 -4.49 -8.03
N TYR A 127 -0.63 -3.35 -7.80
CA TYR A 127 -0.39 -2.09 -8.51
C TYR A 127 0.15 -1.08 -7.53
N PHE A 128 1.17 -0.33 -7.92
CA PHE A 128 1.55 0.84 -7.15
C PHE A 128 0.46 1.91 -7.28
N VAL A 129 -0.21 2.22 -6.17
CA VAL A 129 -1.35 3.16 -6.15
C VAL A 129 -1.02 4.49 -5.47
N GLY A 130 0.22 4.65 -4.99
CA GLY A 130 0.74 5.88 -4.41
C GLY A 130 1.24 5.71 -2.98
N ILE A 131 1.58 6.83 -2.36
CA ILE A 131 1.97 6.93 -0.96
C ILE A 131 0.80 7.50 -0.18
N PHE A 132 0.40 6.80 0.89
CA PHE A 132 -0.74 7.17 1.71
C PHE A 132 -0.31 7.48 3.15
N CYS A 133 -1.00 8.41 3.80
CA CYS A 133 -0.88 8.68 5.23
C CYS A 133 -2.23 8.53 5.90
N PHE A 134 -2.22 8.16 7.18
CA PHE A 134 -3.43 8.15 7.98
C PHE A 134 -4.02 9.56 8.09
N ASP A 135 -5.33 9.70 7.84
CA ASP A 135 -6.07 10.97 7.80
C ASP A 135 -7.24 10.99 8.81
N GLY A 136 -7.33 9.98 9.69
CA GLY A 136 -8.34 9.90 10.74
C GLY A 136 -9.31 8.73 10.56
N TYR A 137 -10.52 8.89 11.10
CA TYR A 137 -11.57 7.87 11.06
C TYR A 137 -12.83 8.44 10.39
N THR A 138 -13.61 7.60 9.72
CA THR A 138 -14.89 8.04 9.15
C THR A 138 -16.06 7.92 10.13
N ASP A 139 -15.83 7.28 11.28
CA ASP A 139 -16.86 6.97 12.28
C ASP A 139 -16.31 7.13 13.70
N GLU A 140 -17.21 7.40 14.65
CA GLU A 140 -16.87 7.59 16.08
C GLU A 140 -16.34 6.30 16.75
N ASP A 141 -16.76 5.15 16.23
CA ASP A 141 -16.34 3.83 16.68
C ASP A 141 -14.97 3.40 16.13
N CYS A 142 -14.31 4.29 15.38
CA CYS A 142 -12.99 4.08 14.78
C CYS A 142 -12.86 2.76 13.97
N GLN A 143 -13.97 2.22 13.47
CA GLN A 143 -13.99 0.97 12.72
C GLN A 143 -13.41 1.17 11.33
N THR A 144 -13.55 2.36 10.76
CA THR A 144 -12.99 2.70 9.46
C THR A 144 -11.89 3.73 9.62
N MET A 145 -10.67 3.34 9.29
CA MET A 145 -9.52 4.25 9.16
C MET A 145 -9.49 4.76 7.73
N ILE A 146 -9.35 6.08 7.57
CA ILE A 146 -9.16 6.73 6.29
C ILE A 146 -7.68 7.09 6.11
N TYR A 147 -7.17 6.83 4.90
CA TYR A 147 -5.82 7.17 4.51
C TYR A 147 -5.88 8.04 3.26
N LYS A 148 -5.20 9.19 3.30
CA LYS A 148 -5.13 10.14 2.20
C LYS A 148 -3.87 9.94 1.40
N LYS A 149 -3.98 9.95 0.08
CA LYS A 149 -2.83 9.94 -0.82
C LYS A 149 -2.07 11.26 -0.68
N ILE A 150 -0.75 11.16 -0.54
CA ILE A 150 0.16 12.30 -0.45
C ILE A 150 1.15 12.39 -1.62
N ALA A 151 1.33 11.29 -2.38
CA ALA A 151 2.18 11.28 -3.57
C ALA A 151 1.75 10.17 -4.54
N ASP A 152 1.94 10.44 -5.84
CA ASP A 152 1.77 9.49 -6.95
C ASP A 152 3.10 8.87 -7.41
N LEU A 153 4.20 9.20 -6.74
CA LEU A 153 5.54 8.73 -7.04
C LEU A 153 6.27 8.31 -5.76
N TYR A 154 7.05 7.24 -5.86
CA TYR A 154 7.97 6.79 -4.82
C TYR A 154 9.38 6.60 -5.38
N HIS A 155 10.38 7.19 -4.72
CA HIS A 155 11.78 6.93 -5.00
C HIS A 155 12.23 5.66 -4.25
N LEU A 156 12.77 4.70 -4.99
CA LEU A 156 13.29 3.46 -4.43
C LEU A 156 14.51 3.77 -3.53
N PRO A 157 14.64 3.11 -2.37
CA PRO A 157 15.71 3.40 -1.42
C PRO A 157 17.07 3.16 -2.09
N ASN A 158 18.04 4.07 -1.95
CA ASN A 158 19.36 3.88 -2.56
C ASN A 158 19.99 2.55 -2.10
N LEU A 159 20.47 1.77 -3.07
CA LEU A 159 21.33 0.63 -2.77
C LEU A 159 22.61 1.21 -2.18
N LYS A 160 22.94 0.87 -0.93
CA LYS A 160 24.21 1.30 -0.35
C LYS A 160 25.31 0.64 -1.18
N GLN A 161 26.02 1.43 -1.99
CA GLN A 161 27.33 1.04 -2.47
C GLN A 161 28.21 0.88 -1.23
N PHE A 162 28.59 -0.36 -0.93
CA PHE A 162 29.62 -0.65 0.07
C PHE A 162 31.00 -0.52 -0.58
#